data_AF-A0A255ZA22-F1
#
_entry.id   AF-A0A255ZA22-F1
#
_cell.length_a   1.000
_cell.length_b   1.000
_cell.length_c   1.000
_cell.angle_alpha   90.00
_cell.angle_beta   90.00
_cell.angle_gamma   90.00
#
_symmetry.space_group_name_H-M   'P 1'
#
loop_
_entity.id
_entity.type
_entity.pdbx_description
1 polymer ?
#
loop_
_entity_poly.entity_id
_entity_poly.type
_entity_poly.pdbx_seq_one_letter_code
_entity_poly.pdbx_strand_id
1 'polypeptide(L)'
;MKFQNEAILSLGSNSGNRLQHITSCISYIHNHIATVVSVSAVYETPSWGFKGDDFYNCAVTVHTCLPARALLAALLEAERHMGRERSGSGYSARTIDIDIISFNDSMIDEISLQVPHPRMHERKFVLYPLRDIKPGWIHPVLKKNVGTLIAETTDSAAIKHAATLEAPMAGLRLNRYNYIAIEGNIGAGKTTLSGKISEDFNAKLVLERFADNPFLPKFYKDQARYAFSLEMSFLADRYQQLTDDLSQFDLFRDFVVADYHIFKSLIFSKVTLTEDEYRLYRKLFDIIYREIPRPGLYIYLYQDTQRLLQHIKKRGRSYEQDIDADYLEKINKGYLDFIKTEAGRNVLILDVSGRDFVNSQADYIWILSQVAKVKGPD
;
A
#
# COMPACT_ATOMS: atom_id res chain seq x y z
N MET A 1 -4.50 -2.56 -11.90
CA MET A 1 -5.51 -2.59 -10.82
C MET A 1 -5.04 -1.60 -9.76
N LYS A 2 -5.91 -0.71 -9.27
CA LYS A 2 -5.53 0.29 -8.25
C LYS A 2 -6.03 -0.22 -6.90
N PHE A 3 -5.15 -0.33 -5.90
CA PHE A 3 -5.44 -0.85 -4.57
C PHE A 3 -5.78 0.28 -3.58
N GLN A 4 -5.30 1.49 -3.85
CA GLN A 4 -5.51 2.67 -3.02
C GLN A 4 -5.84 3.90 -3.86
N ASN A 5 -6.48 4.87 -3.24
CA ASN A 5 -6.62 6.22 -3.76
C ASN A 5 -5.38 7.02 -3.43
N GLU A 6 -5.00 7.92 -4.33
CA GLU A 6 -3.96 8.91 -4.07
C GLU A 6 -4.61 10.27 -3.83
N ALA A 7 -4.18 10.97 -2.79
CA ALA A 7 -4.56 12.36 -2.55
C ALA A 7 -3.34 13.23 -2.31
N ILE A 8 -3.41 14.49 -2.73
CA ILE A 8 -2.43 15.50 -2.36
C ILE A 8 -3.08 16.42 -1.34
N LEU A 9 -2.44 16.58 -0.21
CA LEU A 9 -2.90 17.43 0.88
C LEU A 9 -1.96 18.62 1.04
N SER A 10 -2.52 19.79 1.36
CA SER A 10 -1.80 20.97 1.80
C SER A 10 -1.98 21.12 3.31
N LEU A 11 -0.87 21.30 4.03
CA LEU A 11 -0.81 21.48 5.48
C LEU A 11 -0.30 22.89 5.78
N GLY A 12 -0.97 23.59 6.70
CA GLY A 12 -0.60 24.96 7.09
C GLY A 12 -0.64 25.17 8.61
N SER A 13 0.32 25.89 9.17
CA SER A 13 0.33 26.28 10.60
C SER A 13 0.93 27.68 10.79
N ASN A 14 0.32 28.52 11.63
CA ASN A 14 0.81 29.87 11.91
C ASN A 14 0.77 30.28 13.39
N SER A 15 0.55 29.35 14.31
CA SER A 15 0.57 29.64 15.74
C SER A 15 1.48 28.66 16.49
N GLY A 16 2.07 29.14 17.60
CA GLY A 16 2.89 28.33 18.49
C GLY A 16 4.08 27.67 17.76
N ASN A 17 4.32 26.39 18.07
CA ASN A 17 5.41 25.63 17.44
C ASN A 17 4.98 25.06 16.07
N ARG A 18 4.95 25.94 15.07
CA ARG A 18 4.49 25.66 13.68
C ARG A 18 5.09 24.37 13.08
N LEU A 19 6.41 24.17 13.23
CA LEU A 19 7.08 22.98 12.70
C LEU A 19 6.68 21.70 13.44
N GLN A 20 6.55 21.77 14.77
CA GLN A 20 6.08 20.64 15.56
C GLN A 20 4.62 20.28 15.21
N HIS A 21 3.77 21.27 14.92
CA HIS A 21 2.41 21.00 14.48
C HIS A 21 2.37 20.28 13.13
N ILE A 22 3.16 20.73 12.13
CA ILE A 22 3.24 20.07 10.82
C ILE A 22 3.75 18.64 10.96
N THR A 23 4.86 18.43 11.67
CA THR A 23 5.44 17.08 11.87
C THR A 23 4.51 16.14 12.64
N SER A 24 3.79 16.64 13.65
CA SER A 24 2.79 15.88 14.38
C SER A 24 1.57 15.54 13.51
N CYS A 25 1.13 16.48 12.66
CA CYS A 25 0.07 16.27 11.68
C CYS A 25 0.41 15.15 10.69
N ILE A 26 1.60 15.21 10.09
CA ILE A 26 2.09 14.18 9.17
C ILE A 26 2.10 12.80 9.85
N SER A 27 2.62 12.74 11.09
CA SER A 27 2.69 11.50 11.86
C SER A 27 1.29 10.95 12.18
N TYR A 28 0.35 11.81 12.56
CA TYR A 28 -1.02 11.40 12.86
C TYR A 28 -1.74 10.86 11.62
N ILE A 29 -1.64 11.57 10.49
CA ILE A 29 -2.20 11.12 9.21
C ILE A 29 -1.63 9.74 8.86
N HIS A 30 -0.31 9.58 8.92
CA HIS A 30 0.37 8.33 8.59
C HIS A 30 -0.11 7.14 9.43
N ASN A 31 -0.25 7.34 10.74
CA ASN A 31 -0.59 6.28 11.68
C ASN A 31 -2.09 5.93 11.73
N HIS A 32 -2.96 6.88 11.38
CA HIS A 32 -4.40 6.73 11.65
C HIS A 32 -5.31 6.89 10.44
N ILE A 33 -4.89 7.56 9.37
CA ILE A 33 -5.78 7.97 8.28
C ILE A 33 -5.33 7.42 6.92
N ALA A 34 -4.07 7.65 6.55
CA ALA A 34 -3.56 7.39 5.21
C ALA A 34 -2.04 7.27 5.21
N THR A 35 -1.47 6.47 4.33
CA THR A 35 -0.02 6.33 4.21
C THR A 35 0.57 7.59 3.57
N VAL A 36 1.32 8.38 4.35
CA VAL A 36 2.12 9.50 3.80
C VAL A 36 3.33 8.96 3.04
N VAL A 37 3.32 9.07 1.72
CA VAL A 37 4.36 8.52 0.83
C VAL A 37 5.43 9.54 0.46
N SER A 38 5.07 10.83 0.37
CA SER A 38 6.01 11.92 0.10
C SER A 38 5.62 13.19 0.85
N VAL A 39 6.63 13.99 1.19
CA VAL A 39 6.51 15.24 1.93
C VAL A 39 7.39 16.28 1.23
N SER A 40 6.84 17.46 0.95
CA SER A 40 7.61 18.57 0.37
C SER A 40 8.57 19.17 1.40
N ALA A 41 9.40 20.12 0.96
CA ALA A 41 9.97 21.06 1.91
C ALA A 41 8.87 21.85 2.65
N VAL A 42 9.20 22.37 3.82
CA VAL A 42 8.36 23.33 4.54
C VAL A 42 8.74 24.72 4.07
N TYR A 43 7.73 25.51 3.69
CA TYR A 43 7.89 26.86 3.20
C TYR A 43 7.25 27.87 4.14
N GLU A 44 7.96 28.96 4.43
CA GLU A 44 7.44 30.09 5.18
C GLU A 44 6.88 31.16 4.24
N THR A 45 5.67 31.63 4.55
CA THR A 45 4.94 32.65 3.78
C THR A 45 4.27 33.67 4.69
N PRO A 46 4.17 34.95 4.32
CA PRO A 46 3.45 35.94 5.11
C PRO A 46 1.97 35.58 5.38
N SER A 47 1.43 36.05 6.50
CA SER A 47 -0.02 35.97 6.78
C SER A 47 -0.85 36.66 5.70
N TRP A 48 -1.86 35.96 5.17
CA TRP A 48 -2.74 36.49 4.11
C TRP A 48 -3.97 37.17 4.71
N GLY A 49 -4.12 38.47 4.49
CA GLY A 49 -5.37 39.19 4.80
C GLY A 49 -5.59 39.58 6.27
N PHE A 50 -4.62 39.36 7.16
CA PHE A 50 -4.63 39.85 8.55
C PHE A 50 -3.20 40.05 9.08
N LYS A 51 -3.04 40.81 10.19
CA LYS A 51 -1.76 40.89 10.92
C LYS A 51 -1.62 39.66 11.82
N GLY A 52 -0.68 38.78 11.51
CA GLY A 52 -0.34 37.60 12.29
C GLY A 52 1.04 37.09 11.93
N ASP A 53 1.49 36.05 12.64
CA ASP A 53 2.76 35.38 12.36
C ASP A 53 2.75 34.74 10.97
N ASP A 54 3.93 34.54 10.39
CA ASP A 54 4.07 33.87 9.10
C ASP A 54 3.54 32.41 9.17
N PHE A 55 3.08 31.88 8.04
CA PHE A 55 2.63 30.50 7.93
C PHE A 55 3.77 29.59 7.51
N TYR A 56 3.85 28.41 8.12
CA TYR A 56 4.56 27.26 7.56
C TYR A 56 3.58 26.44 6.74
N ASN A 57 3.98 26.12 5.50
CA ASN A 57 3.17 25.37 4.55
C ASN A 57 3.96 24.17 4.01
N CYS A 58 3.29 23.04 3.86
CA CYS A 58 3.87 21.80 3.37
C CYS A 58 2.81 21.06 2.55
N ALA A 59 3.21 20.32 1.52
CA ALA A 59 2.34 19.41 0.81
C ALA A 59 2.78 17.97 1.05
N VAL A 60 1.81 17.07 1.15
CA VAL A 60 2.04 15.64 1.29
C VAL A 60 1.23 14.86 0.25
N THR A 61 1.84 13.84 -0.34
CA THR A 61 1.09 12.82 -1.08
C THR A 61 0.75 11.69 -0.12
N VAL A 62 -0.51 11.27 -0.12
CA VAL A 62 -1.00 10.16 0.71
C VAL A 62 -1.70 9.10 -0.12
N HIS A 63 -1.54 7.84 0.28
CA HIS A 63 -2.35 6.72 -0.21
C HIS A 63 -3.38 6.29 0.84
N THR A 64 -4.62 6.07 0.42
CA THR A 64 -5.71 5.69 1.33
C THR A 64 -6.74 4.80 0.65
N CYS A 65 -7.32 3.87 1.41
CA CYS A 65 -8.48 3.10 0.96
C CYS A 65 -9.80 3.88 1.16
N LEU A 66 -9.77 5.03 1.84
CA LEU A 66 -10.95 5.84 2.08
C LEU A 66 -11.43 6.52 0.78
N PRO A 67 -12.76 6.60 0.54
CA PRO A 67 -13.29 7.51 -0.47
C PRO A 67 -13.09 8.97 -0.05
N ALA A 68 -13.09 9.89 -1.02
CA ALA A 68 -12.76 11.31 -0.80
C ALA A 68 -13.54 11.98 0.35
N ARG A 69 -14.85 11.69 0.47
CA ARG A 69 -15.68 12.21 1.57
C ARG A 69 -15.27 11.68 2.95
N ALA A 70 -14.94 10.39 3.04
CA ALA A 70 -14.50 9.80 4.30
C ALA A 70 -13.09 10.27 4.67
N LEU A 71 -12.22 10.49 3.68
CA LEU A 71 -10.92 11.13 3.88
C LEU A 71 -11.11 12.53 4.47
N LEU A 72 -11.96 13.38 3.87
CA LEU A 72 -12.24 14.71 4.39
C LEU A 72 -12.73 14.65 5.84
N ALA A 73 -13.69 13.78 6.15
CA ALA A 73 -14.21 13.64 7.51
C ALA A 73 -13.10 13.27 8.53
N ALA A 74 -12.22 12.33 8.17
CA ALA A 74 -11.09 11.92 9.01
C ALA A 74 -10.07 13.05 9.20
N LEU A 75 -9.76 13.83 8.15
CA LEU A 75 -8.85 14.97 8.24
C LEU A 75 -9.42 16.08 9.14
N LEU A 76 -10.71 16.39 9.02
CA LEU A 76 -11.40 17.35 9.90
C LEU A 76 -11.42 16.91 11.37
N GLU A 77 -11.45 15.60 11.62
CA GLU A 77 -11.29 15.06 12.97
C GLU A 77 -9.85 15.19 13.49
N ALA A 78 -8.85 14.94 12.64
CA ALA A 78 -7.44 15.16 12.99
C ALA A 78 -7.17 16.62 13.40
N GLU A 79 -7.71 17.58 12.67
CA GLU A 79 -7.59 18.99 13.00
C GLU A 79 -8.19 19.32 14.38
N ARG A 80 -9.38 18.79 14.67
CA ARG A 80 -10.03 18.97 15.97
C ARG A 80 -9.19 18.37 17.09
N HIS A 81 -8.65 17.17 16.88
CA HIS A 81 -7.77 16.52 17.85
C HIS A 81 -6.49 17.32 18.13
N MET A 82 -6.00 18.06 17.13
CA MET A 82 -4.82 18.95 17.24
C MET A 82 -5.15 20.34 17.77
N GLY A 83 -6.32 20.55 18.36
CA GLY A 83 -6.70 21.79 19.02
C GLY A 83 -7.31 22.84 18.09
N ARG A 84 -7.82 22.45 16.91
CA ARG A 84 -8.65 23.34 16.09
C ARG A 84 -10.04 23.49 16.71
N GLU A 85 -10.24 24.56 17.48
CA GLU A 85 -11.58 25.02 17.87
C GLU A 85 -12.19 25.86 16.73
N ARG A 86 -13.38 25.46 16.23
CA ARG A 86 -14.10 26.24 15.20
C ARG A 86 -14.81 27.43 15.84
N SER A 87 -14.06 28.45 16.25
CA SER A 87 -14.60 29.70 16.78
C SER A 87 -14.64 30.79 15.68
N GLY A 88 -15.78 30.90 14.99
CA GLY A 88 -16.14 32.07 14.16
C GLY A 88 -15.83 32.00 12.65
N SER A 89 -16.52 32.85 11.88
CA SER A 89 -16.35 33.04 10.43
C SER A 89 -15.22 34.03 10.12
N GLY A 90 -14.03 33.54 9.75
CA GLY A 90 -12.89 34.39 9.32
C GLY A 90 -11.54 33.67 9.27
N TYR A 91 -10.49 34.38 8.83
CA TYR A 91 -9.09 33.94 8.94
C TYR A 91 -8.57 34.23 10.36
N SER A 92 -8.53 33.22 11.22
CA SER A 92 -7.93 33.28 12.57
C SER A 92 -6.59 32.53 12.63
N ALA A 93 -5.79 32.76 13.67
CA ALA A 93 -4.60 31.97 13.96
C ALA A 93 -4.96 30.49 14.17
N ARG A 94 -4.21 29.58 13.54
CA ARG A 94 -4.52 28.15 13.41
C ARG A 94 -3.35 27.31 13.90
N THR A 95 -3.66 26.32 14.74
CA THR A 95 -2.69 25.30 15.16
C THR A 95 -2.29 24.44 13.96
N ILE A 96 -3.26 23.96 13.17
CA ILE A 96 -3.05 23.26 11.90
C ILE A 96 -4.29 23.40 11.00
N ASP A 97 -4.07 23.42 9.69
CA ASP A 97 -5.08 23.45 8.63
C ASP A 97 -4.71 22.43 7.55
N ILE A 98 -5.67 21.62 7.13
CA ILE A 98 -5.47 20.50 6.20
C ILE A 98 -6.48 20.62 5.06
N ASP A 99 -5.98 20.91 3.86
CA ASP A 99 -6.80 21.00 2.65
C ASP A 99 -6.51 19.84 1.69
N ILE A 100 -7.55 19.26 1.09
CA ILE A 100 -7.40 18.30 -0.02
C ILE A 100 -7.22 19.09 -1.31
N ILE A 101 -6.04 19.00 -1.92
CA ILE A 101 -5.70 19.69 -3.17
C ILE A 101 -6.15 18.88 -4.38
N SER A 102 -5.90 17.56 -4.37
CA SER A 102 -6.32 16.64 -5.43
C SER A 102 -6.67 15.27 -4.85
N PHE A 103 -7.52 14.52 -5.54
CA PHE A 103 -7.90 13.15 -5.18
C PHE A 103 -8.02 12.34 -6.47
N ASN A 104 -7.05 11.46 -6.73
CA ASN A 104 -6.84 10.81 -8.02
C ASN A 104 -6.92 11.86 -9.17
N ASP A 105 -7.56 11.49 -10.28
CA ASP A 105 -7.90 12.38 -11.38
C ASP A 105 -9.35 12.89 -11.29
N SER A 106 -9.98 12.77 -10.12
CA SER A 106 -11.40 13.09 -9.94
C SER A 106 -11.65 14.59 -9.91
N MET A 107 -12.74 15.00 -10.55
CA MET A 107 -13.33 16.33 -10.38
C MET A 107 -14.56 16.17 -9.49
N ILE A 108 -14.51 16.72 -8.28
CA ILE A 108 -15.58 16.69 -7.29
C ILE A 108 -16.03 18.12 -7.09
N ASP A 109 -17.32 18.40 -7.30
CA ASP A 109 -17.92 19.71 -7.04
C ASP A 109 -19.13 19.53 -6.12
N GLU A 110 -18.85 19.45 -4.83
CA GLU A 110 -19.86 19.32 -3.78
C GLU A 110 -19.70 20.46 -2.79
N ILE A 111 -20.80 20.86 -2.15
CA ILE A 111 -20.83 21.94 -1.13
C ILE A 111 -19.76 21.72 -0.05
N SER A 112 -19.54 20.47 0.34
CA SER A 112 -18.58 20.11 1.39
C SER A 112 -17.16 19.82 0.89
N LEU A 113 -16.96 19.53 -0.41
CA LEU A 113 -15.66 19.11 -0.96
C LEU A 113 -15.56 19.48 -2.44
N GLN A 114 -14.57 20.32 -2.77
CA GLN A 114 -14.24 20.67 -4.14
C GLN A 114 -12.81 20.22 -4.47
N VAL A 115 -12.67 19.39 -5.50
CA VAL A 115 -11.40 18.79 -5.93
C VAL A 115 -11.30 18.87 -7.47
N PRO A 116 -10.18 19.32 -8.06
CA PRO A 116 -9.04 19.93 -7.37
C PRO A 116 -9.46 21.21 -6.63
N HIS A 117 -8.76 21.56 -5.56
CA HIS A 117 -9.15 22.70 -4.72
C HIS A 117 -9.25 23.98 -5.59
N PRO A 118 -10.40 24.68 -5.60
CA PRO A 118 -10.76 25.65 -6.65
C PRO A 118 -9.73 26.79 -6.81
N ARG A 119 -9.13 27.22 -5.70
CA ARG A 119 -8.15 28.33 -5.66
C ARG A 119 -6.70 27.86 -5.54
N MET A 120 -6.40 26.58 -5.72
CA MET A 120 -5.01 26.08 -5.53
C MET A 120 -4.02 26.74 -6.50
N HIS A 121 -4.46 27.04 -7.73
CA HIS A 121 -3.65 27.65 -8.78
C HIS A 121 -3.32 29.14 -8.53
N GLU A 122 -4.05 29.78 -7.62
CA GLU A 122 -3.88 31.19 -7.27
C GLU A 122 -2.88 31.39 -6.11
N ARG A 123 -2.31 30.31 -5.56
CA ARG A 123 -1.60 30.34 -4.26
C ARG A 123 -0.22 29.70 -4.36
N LYS A 124 0.83 30.52 -4.27
CA LYS A 124 2.23 30.05 -4.30
C LYS A 124 2.55 29.10 -3.14
N PHE A 125 1.97 29.33 -1.96
CA PHE A 125 2.16 28.46 -0.80
C PHE A 125 1.59 27.03 -0.99
N VAL A 126 0.73 26.81 -1.99
CA VAL A 126 0.26 25.47 -2.39
C VAL A 126 1.12 24.94 -3.54
N LEU A 127 1.38 25.78 -4.54
CA LEU A 127 2.05 25.37 -5.77
C LEU A 127 3.53 25.00 -5.58
N TYR A 128 4.27 25.73 -4.73
CA TYR A 128 5.68 25.44 -4.48
C TYR A 128 5.87 24.08 -3.77
N PRO A 129 5.17 23.79 -2.66
CA PRO A 129 5.15 22.46 -2.07
C PRO A 129 4.72 21.35 -3.04
N LEU A 130 3.66 21.59 -3.82
CA LEU A 130 3.15 20.63 -4.80
C LEU A 130 4.20 20.27 -5.87
N ARG A 131 4.96 21.27 -6.35
CA ARG A 131 6.03 21.07 -7.32
C ARG A 131 7.10 20.11 -6.79
N ASP A 132 7.42 20.17 -5.50
CA ASP A 132 8.47 19.33 -4.91
C ASP A 132 8.07 17.85 -4.90
N ILE A 133 6.80 17.54 -4.60
CA ILE A 133 6.32 16.16 -4.49
C ILE A 133 5.81 15.59 -5.81
N LYS A 134 5.27 16.42 -6.70
CA LYS A 134 4.72 16.02 -8.00
C LYS A 134 4.93 17.09 -9.09
N PRO A 135 6.17 17.29 -9.57
CA PRO A 135 6.47 18.30 -10.59
C PRO A 135 5.74 18.06 -11.93
N GLY A 136 5.47 16.80 -12.26
CA GLY A 136 4.75 16.39 -13.48
C GLY A 136 3.23 16.39 -13.35
N TRP A 137 2.66 16.81 -12.21
CA TRP A 137 1.20 16.84 -12.05
C TRP A 137 0.56 17.87 -13.00
N ILE A 138 -0.52 17.45 -13.65
CA ILE A 138 -1.30 18.28 -14.59
C ILE A 138 -2.65 18.57 -13.95
N HIS A 139 -2.99 19.85 -13.84
CA HIS A 139 -4.27 20.26 -13.29
C HIS A 139 -5.44 19.72 -14.14
N PRO A 140 -6.40 18.98 -13.56
CA PRO A 140 -7.40 18.26 -14.35
C PRO A 140 -8.36 19.19 -15.09
N VAL A 141 -8.65 20.38 -14.55
CA VAL A 141 -9.46 21.42 -15.21
C VAL A 141 -8.63 22.29 -16.16
N LEU A 142 -7.63 23.02 -15.63
CA LEU A 142 -6.84 23.98 -16.40
C LEU A 142 -5.90 23.35 -17.44
N LYS A 143 -5.64 22.04 -17.36
CA LYS A 143 -4.72 21.28 -18.24
C LYS A 143 -3.30 21.86 -18.30
N LYS A 144 -2.86 22.50 -17.20
CA LYS A 144 -1.52 23.09 -17.04
C LYS A 144 -0.74 22.31 -16.00
N ASN A 145 0.57 22.16 -16.23
CA ASN A 145 1.47 21.60 -15.22
C ASN A 145 1.76 22.61 -14.10
N VAL A 146 2.28 22.13 -12.97
CA VAL A 146 2.56 22.96 -11.79
C VAL A 146 3.50 24.13 -12.12
N GLY A 147 4.52 23.92 -12.97
CA GLY A 147 5.46 24.96 -13.38
C GLY A 147 4.78 26.12 -14.11
N THR A 148 3.88 25.82 -15.04
CA THR A 148 3.07 26.83 -15.75
C THR A 148 2.14 27.56 -14.78
N LEU A 149 1.49 26.85 -13.86
CA LEU A 149 0.63 27.49 -12.85
C LEU A 149 1.41 28.48 -11.97
N ILE A 150 2.65 28.13 -11.58
CA ILE A 150 3.53 29.03 -10.82
C ILE A 150 3.90 30.28 -11.63
N ALA A 151 4.12 30.14 -12.94
CA ALA A 151 4.50 31.26 -13.80
C ALA A 151 3.34 32.24 -14.06
N GLU A 152 2.10 31.75 -14.07
CA GLU A 152 0.91 32.54 -14.37
C GLU A 152 0.19 33.10 -13.13
N THR A 153 0.55 32.63 -11.94
CA THR A 153 -0.10 33.06 -10.70
C THR A 153 0.16 34.53 -10.41
N THR A 154 -0.87 35.26 -9.98
CA THR A 154 -0.77 36.68 -9.60
C THR A 154 -0.32 36.87 -8.16
N ASP A 155 -0.21 35.79 -7.38
CA ASP A 155 0.28 35.81 -6.01
C ASP A 155 1.74 36.31 -5.96
N SER A 156 1.96 37.43 -5.29
CA SER A 156 3.27 38.06 -5.12
C SER A 156 3.92 37.78 -3.77
N ALA A 157 3.31 36.94 -2.92
CA ALA A 157 3.84 36.61 -1.61
C ALA A 157 5.25 36.02 -1.71
N ALA A 158 6.12 36.43 -0.79
CA ALA A 158 7.45 35.85 -0.65
C ALA A 158 7.32 34.40 -0.14
N ILE A 159 8.04 33.49 -0.79
CA ILE A 159 8.14 32.08 -0.40
C ILE A 159 9.58 31.82 0.03
N LYS A 160 9.79 31.38 1.27
CA LYS A 160 11.11 31.03 1.79
C LYS A 160 11.13 29.55 2.17
N HIS A 161 12.20 28.84 1.82
CA HIS A 161 12.44 27.51 2.38
C HIS A 161 12.72 27.64 3.88
N ALA A 162 12.02 26.86 4.70
CA ALA A 162 12.10 26.92 6.16
C ALA A 162 12.71 25.64 6.75
N ALA A 163 12.34 24.46 6.24
CA ALA A 163 12.85 23.18 6.69
C ALA A 163 12.66 22.08 5.63
N THR A 164 13.38 20.98 5.78
CA THR A 164 13.15 19.73 5.03
C THR A 164 12.64 18.67 6.00
N LEU A 165 11.60 17.94 5.59
CA LEU A 165 11.04 16.83 6.36
C LEU A 165 11.15 15.55 5.53
N GLU A 166 11.38 14.42 6.20
CA GLU A 166 11.33 13.11 5.57
C GLU A 166 9.93 12.51 5.68
N ALA A 167 9.49 11.81 4.64
CA ALA A 167 8.26 11.04 4.70
C ALA A 167 8.41 9.87 5.70
N PRO A 168 7.39 9.55 6.50
CA PRO A 168 7.46 8.43 7.46
C PRO A 168 7.88 7.09 6.82
N MET A 169 7.51 6.87 5.55
CA MET A 169 7.84 5.66 4.79
C MET A 169 9.33 5.53 4.44
N ALA A 170 10.07 6.64 4.34
CA ALA A 170 11.48 6.64 3.94
C ALA A 170 12.37 5.84 4.91
N GLY A 171 12.00 5.80 6.19
CA GLY A 171 12.72 5.06 7.23
C GLY A 171 12.60 3.53 7.13
N LEU A 172 11.59 2.99 6.44
CA LEU A 172 11.32 1.55 6.43
C LEU A 172 12.29 0.77 5.51
N ARG A 173 12.80 1.43 4.45
CA ARG A 173 13.80 0.91 3.50
C ARG A 173 13.50 -0.52 3.03
N LEU A 174 12.29 -0.76 2.50
CA LEU A 174 11.91 -2.08 1.98
C LEU A 174 12.68 -2.45 0.71
N ASN A 175 13.14 -1.45 -0.05
CA ASN A 175 14.01 -1.61 -1.23
C ASN A 175 15.35 -2.31 -0.94
N ARG A 176 15.74 -2.46 0.34
CA ARG A 176 16.87 -3.32 0.73
C ARG A 176 16.65 -4.79 0.34
N TYR A 177 15.40 -5.19 0.16
CA TYR A 177 15.02 -6.50 -0.35
C TYR A 177 14.72 -6.36 -1.84
N ASN A 178 15.59 -6.90 -2.70
CA ASN A 178 15.36 -6.89 -4.16
C ASN A 178 14.06 -7.61 -4.56
N TYR A 179 13.67 -8.61 -3.76
CA TYR A 179 12.45 -9.40 -3.96
C TYR A 179 11.82 -9.76 -2.61
N ILE A 180 10.56 -9.39 -2.42
CA ILE A 180 9.72 -9.77 -1.28
C ILE A 180 8.61 -10.70 -1.79
N ALA A 181 8.45 -11.87 -1.15
CA ALA A 181 7.33 -12.76 -1.41
C ALA A 181 6.37 -12.75 -0.23
N ILE A 182 5.08 -12.54 -0.50
CA ILE A 182 4.01 -12.53 0.50
C ILE A 182 3.17 -13.78 0.30
N GLU A 183 3.14 -14.62 1.32
CA GLU A 183 2.54 -15.93 1.31
C GLU A 183 1.52 -16.08 2.43
N GLY A 184 0.69 -17.11 2.33
CA GLY A 184 -0.48 -17.23 3.20
C GLY A 184 -1.62 -18.00 2.56
N ASN A 185 -2.54 -18.45 3.39
CA ASN A 185 -3.67 -19.25 2.95
C ASN A 185 -4.66 -18.47 2.06
N ILE A 186 -5.63 -19.18 1.48
CA ILE A 186 -6.70 -18.61 0.66
C ILE A 186 -7.53 -17.67 1.53
N GLY A 187 -7.62 -16.39 1.16
CA GLY A 187 -8.31 -15.37 1.95
C GLY A 187 -7.44 -14.60 2.95
N ALA A 188 -6.14 -14.91 3.06
CA ALA A 188 -5.23 -14.26 4.02
C ALA A 188 -4.89 -12.78 3.75
N GLY A 189 -5.36 -12.19 2.63
CA GLY A 189 -5.11 -10.79 2.29
C GLY A 189 -3.80 -10.51 1.54
N LYS A 190 -3.10 -11.53 1.02
CA LYS A 190 -1.83 -11.41 0.28
C LYS A 190 -1.83 -10.36 -0.82
N THR A 191 -2.77 -10.47 -1.76
CA THR A 191 -2.91 -9.58 -2.92
C THR A 191 -3.17 -8.13 -2.50
N THR A 192 -3.89 -7.92 -1.39
CA THR A 192 -4.11 -6.58 -0.85
C THR A 192 -2.84 -6.02 -0.25
N LEU A 193 -2.10 -6.80 0.54
CA LEU A 193 -0.86 -6.34 1.16
C LEU A 193 0.23 -6.04 0.11
N SER A 194 0.43 -6.94 -0.86
CA SER A 194 1.41 -6.74 -1.93
C SER A 194 1.04 -5.54 -2.81
N GLY A 195 -0.25 -5.36 -3.12
CA GLY A 195 -0.75 -4.20 -3.86
C GLY A 195 -0.49 -2.88 -3.14
N LYS A 196 -0.78 -2.80 -1.83
CA LYS A 196 -0.51 -1.60 -1.03
C LYS A 196 0.99 -1.29 -0.96
N ILE A 197 1.83 -2.30 -0.71
CA ILE A 197 3.31 -2.13 -0.70
C ILE A 197 3.82 -1.68 -2.07
N SER A 198 3.30 -2.24 -3.17
CA SER A 198 3.69 -1.85 -4.52
C SER A 198 3.40 -0.38 -4.80
N GLU A 199 2.21 0.10 -4.44
CA GLU A 199 1.85 1.51 -4.64
C GLU A 199 2.66 2.42 -3.71
N ASP A 200 2.79 2.09 -2.43
CA ASP A 200 3.45 2.94 -1.43
C ASP A 200 4.95 3.10 -1.62
N PHE A 201 5.63 2.07 -2.13
CA PHE A 201 7.08 2.04 -2.30
C PHE A 201 7.53 1.97 -3.76
N ASN A 202 6.64 2.24 -4.71
CA ASN A 202 6.93 2.14 -6.14
C ASN A 202 7.56 0.78 -6.53
N ALA A 203 7.10 -0.32 -5.95
CA ALA A 203 7.61 -1.66 -6.23
C ALA A 203 6.89 -2.29 -7.43
N LYS A 204 7.58 -3.14 -8.20
CA LYS A 204 6.95 -3.98 -9.23
C LYS A 204 6.07 -5.03 -8.55
N LEU A 205 4.79 -5.06 -8.90
CA LEU A 205 3.83 -6.02 -8.37
C LEU A 205 3.76 -7.27 -9.26
N VAL A 206 3.94 -8.45 -8.67
CA VAL A 206 3.74 -9.74 -9.33
C VAL A 206 2.56 -10.45 -8.66
N LEU A 207 1.48 -10.66 -9.41
CA LEU A 207 0.26 -11.29 -8.92
C LEU A 207 0.10 -12.70 -9.47
N GLU A 208 -0.32 -13.64 -8.63
CA GLU A 208 -0.64 -15.00 -9.03
C GLU A 208 -1.79 -15.03 -10.04
N ARG A 209 -1.57 -15.73 -11.16
CA ARG A 209 -2.59 -15.96 -12.20
C ARG A 209 -3.28 -17.30 -11.94
N PHE A 210 -4.53 -17.28 -11.48
CA PHE A 210 -5.33 -18.51 -11.28
C PHE A 210 -6.69 -18.47 -11.98
N ALA A 211 -7.12 -17.32 -12.51
CA ALA A 211 -8.49 -17.14 -13.01
C ALA A 211 -8.79 -17.93 -14.30
N ASP A 212 -7.79 -18.15 -15.16
CA ASP A 212 -7.96 -18.76 -16.47
C ASP A 212 -7.63 -20.26 -16.51
N ASN A 213 -7.45 -20.90 -15.34
CA ASN A 213 -7.03 -22.30 -15.27
C ASN A 213 -8.21 -23.26 -15.58
N PRO A 214 -8.14 -24.06 -16.65
CA PRO A 214 -9.25 -24.92 -17.08
C PRO A 214 -9.50 -26.13 -16.17
N PHE A 215 -8.57 -26.45 -15.27
CA PHE A 215 -8.68 -27.55 -14.32
C PHE A 215 -9.26 -27.10 -12.99
N LEU A 216 -9.16 -25.81 -12.63
CA LEU A 216 -9.58 -25.32 -11.31
C LEU A 216 -11.07 -25.55 -11.02
N PRO A 217 -12.02 -25.24 -11.93
CA PRO A 217 -13.43 -25.58 -11.71
C PRO A 217 -13.71 -27.09 -11.68
N LYS A 218 -12.87 -27.90 -12.34
CA LYS A 218 -13.02 -29.36 -12.39
C LYS A 218 -12.51 -30.01 -11.10
N PHE A 219 -11.42 -29.49 -10.55
CA PHE A 219 -10.87 -29.90 -9.27
C PHE A 219 -11.86 -29.73 -8.13
N TYR A 220 -12.57 -28.60 -8.06
CA TYR A 220 -13.60 -28.41 -7.03
C TYR A 220 -14.80 -29.37 -7.18
N LYS A 221 -15.00 -29.97 -8.35
CA LYS A 221 -16.03 -31.00 -8.59
C LYS A 221 -15.53 -32.42 -8.31
N ASP A 222 -14.27 -32.70 -8.61
CA ASP A 222 -13.64 -34.02 -8.47
C ASP A 222 -12.13 -33.84 -8.23
N GLN A 223 -11.75 -33.73 -6.96
CA GLN A 223 -10.35 -33.47 -6.59
C GLN A 223 -9.45 -34.65 -6.97
N ALA A 224 -9.88 -35.89 -6.71
CA ALA A 224 -9.08 -37.08 -6.94
C ALA A 224 -8.66 -37.22 -8.42
N ARG A 225 -9.54 -36.84 -9.35
CA ARG A 225 -9.25 -36.93 -10.78
C ARG A 225 -8.42 -35.77 -11.33
N TYR A 226 -8.60 -34.56 -10.80
CA TYR A 226 -8.05 -33.34 -11.42
C TYR A 226 -6.94 -32.67 -10.62
N ALA A 227 -6.63 -33.12 -9.39
CA ALA A 227 -5.59 -32.53 -8.55
C ALA A 227 -4.23 -32.51 -9.25
N PHE A 228 -3.77 -33.64 -9.78
CA PHE A 228 -2.45 -33.70 -10.43
C PHE A 228 -2.33 -32.72 -11.62
N SER A 229 -3.31 -32.72 -12.52
CA SER A 229 -3.31 -31.81 -13.68
C SER A 229 -3.37 -30.35 -13.27
N LEU A 230 -4.13 -30.02 -12.22
CA LEU A 230 -4.23 -28.66 -11.69
C LEU A 230 -2.91 -28.20 -11.06
N GLU A 231 -2.30 -29.02 -10.21
CA GLU A 231 -1.05 -28.66 -9.54
C GLU A 231 0.11 -28.54 -10.54
N MET A 232 0.12 -29.38 -11.58
CA MET A 232 1.10 -29.29 -12.66
C MET A 232 0.92 -28.02 -13.51
N SER A 233 -0.32 -27.65 -13.82
CA SER A 233 -0.54 -26.40 -14.57
C SER A 233 -0.16 -25.18 -13.73
N PHE A 234 -0.50 -25.16 -12.44
CA PHE A 234 -0.04 -24.09 -11.55
C PHE A 234 1.49 -24.01 -11.44
N LEU A 235 2.19 -25.15 -11.39
CA LEU A 235 3.64 -25.15 -11.34
C LEU A 235 4.26 -24.54 -12.60
N ALA A 236 3.76 -24.92 -13.78
CA ALA A 236 4.21 -24.39 -15.06
C ALA A 236 3.92 -22.89 -15.19
N ASP A 237 2.70 -22.45 -14.88
CA ASP A 237 2.30 -21.05 -14.96
C ASP A 237 3.14 -20.18 -14.01
N ARG A 238 3.35 -20.63 -12.77
CA ARG A 238 4.17 -19.91 -11.78
C ARG A 238 5.63 -19.84 -12.20
N TYR A 239 6.19 -20.90 -12.78
CA TYR A 239 7.57 -20.90 -13.29
C TYR A 239 7.74 -19.88 -14.42
N GLN A 240 6.86 -19.93 -15.41
CA GLN A 240 6.89 -18.99 -16.54
C GLN A 240 6.80 -17.55 -16.04
N GLN A 241 5.83 -17.29 -15.16
CA GLN A 241 5.61 -15.95 -14.62
C GLN A 241 6.81 -15.44 -13.79
N LEU A 242 7.35 -16.23 -12.87
CA LEU A 242 8.49 -15.80 -12.06
C LEU A 242 9.75 -15.61 -12.91
N THR A 243 9.95 -16.45 -13.93
CA THR A 243 11.07 -16.29 -14.86
C THR A 243 10.93 -14.99 -15.66
N ASP A 244 9.76 -14.71 -16.22
CA ASP A 244 9.51 -13.50 -17.01
C ASP A 244 9.56 -12.23 -16.15
N ASP A 245 8.94 -12.26 -14.97
CA ASP A 245 8.77 -11.07 -14.12
C ASP A 245 10.01 -10.75 -13.26
N LEU A 246 10.81 -11.75 -12.85
CA LEU A 246 12.01 -11.53 -12.04
C LEU A 246 13.28 -11.35 -12.87
N SER A 247 13.32 -11.84 -14.12
CA SER A 247 14.50 -11.66 -14.99
C SER A 247 14.55 -10.27 -15.65
N GLN A 248 13.40 -9.60 -15.77
CA GLN A 248 13.33 -8.26 -16.32
C GLN A 248 13.74 -7.23 -15.26
N PHE A 249 14.94 -6.67 -15.42
CA PHE A 249 15.33 -5.43 -14.75
C PHE A 249 14.38 -4.31 -15.19
N ASP A 250 13.48 -3.91 -14.29
CA ASP A 250 12.65 -2.73 -14.46
C ASP A 250 13.46 -1.50 -14.03
N LEU A 251 13.87 -0.68 -15.00
CA LEU A 251 14.67 0.53 -14.77
C LEU A 251 13.96 1.56 -13.86
N PHE A 252 12.64 1.44 -13.66
CA PHE A 252 11.82 2.43 -12.97
C PHE A 252 11.25 1.96 -11.63
N ARG A 253 11.53 0.73 -11.20
CA ARG A 253 11.00 0.15 -9.97
C ARG A 253 12.12 -0.17 -8.99
N ASP A 254 11.86 0.09 -7.72
CA ASP A 254 12.90 -0.03 -6.68
C ASP A 254 13.18 -1.48 -6.28
N PHE A 255 12.14 -2.33 -6.29
CA PHE A 255 12.23 -3.76 -5.97
C PHE A 255 10.96 -4.50 -6.45
N VAL A 256 10.92 -5.82 -6.28
CA VAL A 256 9.75 -6.66 -6.61
C VAL A 256 9.01 -7.09 -5.35
N VAL A 257 7.68 -6.99 -5.37
CA VAL A 257 6.80 -7.62 -4.37
C VAL A 257 5.82 -8.57 -5.08
N ALA A 258 5.83 -9.84 -4.67
CA ALA A 258 4.91 -10.86 -5.18
C ALA A 258 3.89 -11.27 -4.13
N ASP A 259 2.66 -11.58 -4.55
CA ASP A 259 1.60 -12.10 -3.67
C ASP A 259 1.58 -13.64 -3.56
N TYR A 260 2.63 -14.28 -4.06
CA TYR A 260 2.91 -15.69 -3.94
C TYR A 260 4.41 -15.97 -4.08
N HIS A 261 4.79 -17.18 -3.74
CA HIS A 261 6.08 -17.80 -3.99
C HIS A 261 5.86 -19.19 -4.59
N ILE A 262 6.84 -19.71 -5.32
CA ILE A 262 6.69 -21.01 -5.99
C ILE A 262 6.48 -22.17 -5.01
N PHE A 263 7.00 -22.08 -3.78
CA PHE A 263 6.81 -23.13 -2.76
C PHE A 263 5.35 -23.43 -2.41
N LYS A 264 4.44 -22.50 -2.66
CA LYS A 264 3.01 -22.76 -2.58
C LYS A 264 2.60 -24.02 -3.37
N SER A 265 3.17 -24.22 -4.56
CA SER A 265 3.01 -25.43 -5.37
C SER A 265 3.27 -26.71 -4.57
N LEU A 266 4.36 -26.75 -3.80
CA LEU A 266 4.74 -27.93 -3.03
C LEU A 266 3.84 -28.15 -1.81
N ILE A 267 3.34 -27.06 -1.20
CA ILE A 267 2.43 -27.12 -0.05
C ILE A 267 1.06 -27.66 -0.47
N PHE A 268 0.49 -27.11 -1.54
CA PHE A 268 -0.84 -27.49 -2.03
C PHE A 268 -0.84 -28.93 -2.56
N SER A 269 0.13 -29.27 -3.42
CA SER A 269 0.28 -30.64 -3.94
C SER A 269 0.44 -31.70 -2.85
N LYS A 270 1.11 -31.40 -1.73
CA LYS A 270 1.23 -32.34 -0.60
C LYS A 270 -0.12 -32.65 0.06
N VAL A 271 -1.05 -31.70 0.02
CA VAL A 271 -2.40 -31.86 0.60
C VAL A 271 -3.35 -32.52 -0.38
N THR A 272 -3.21 -32.26 -1.67
CA THR A 272 -4.18 -32.66 -2.70
C THR A 272 -3.82 -33.95 -3.44
N LEU A 273 -2.54 -34.31 -3.53
CA LEU A 273 -2.08 -35.46 -4.32
C LEU A 273 -1.94 -36.73 -3.48
N THR A 274 -2.07 -37.87 -4.16
CA THR A 274 -1.67 -39.16 -3.58
C THR A 274 -0.15 -39.23 -3.39
N GLU A 275 0.33 -40.16 -2.56
CA GLU A 275 1.76 -40.28 -2.24
C GLU A 275 2.64 -40.48 -3.49
N ASP A 276 2.21 -41.32 -4.44
CA ASP A 276 2.98 -41.58 -5.67
C ASP A 276 2.98 -40.37 -6.62
N GLU A 277 1.84 -39.70 -6.77
CA GLU A 277 1.73 -38.45 -7.53
C GLU A 277 2.57 -37.34 -6.91
N TYR A 278 2.54 -37.20 -5.58
CA TYR A 278 3.32 -36.20 -4.84
C TYR A 278 4.82 -36.45 -5.01
N ARG A 279 5.28 -37.70 -4.98
CA ARG A 279 6.69 -38.04 -5.22
C ARG A 279 7.14 -37.63 -6.61
N LEU A 280 6.31 -37.86 -7.64
CA LEU A 280 6.60 -37.42 -9.00
C LEU A 280 6.60 -35.89 -9.09
N TYR A 281 5.59 -35.25 -8.54
CA TYR A 281 5.45 -33.80 -8.50
C TYR A 281 6.66 -33.13 -7.86
N ARG A 282 7.09 -33.64 -6.70
CA ARG A 282 8.25 -33.12 -5.95
C ARG A 282 9.53 -33.20 -6.77
N LYS A 283 9.76 -34.30 -7.50
CA LYS A 283 10.93 -34.41 -8.40
C LYS A 283 10.93 -33.33 -9.47
N LEU A 284 9.78 -33.05 -10.08
CA LEU A 284 9.64 -31.99 -11.09
C LEU A 284 9.82 -30.60 -10.46
N PHE A 285 9.20 -30.36 -9.30
CA PHE A 285 9.36 -29.14 -8.53
C PHE A 285 10.83 -28.86 -8.21
N ASP A 286 11.58 -29.86 -7.73
CA ASP A 286 12.98 -29.70 -7.33
C ASP A 286 13.90 -29.34 -8.51
N ILE A 287 13.54 -29.75 -9.74
CA ILE A 287 14.25 -29.34 -10.97
C ILE A 287 13.98 -27.87 -11.25
N ILE A 288 12.71 -27.49 -11.27
CA ILE A 288 12.26 -26.12 -11.57
C ILE A 288 12.77 -25.12 -10.53
N TYR A 289 12.73 -25.50 -9.25
CA TYR A 289 13.04 -24.63 -8.13
C TYR A 289 14.50 -24.15 -8.10
N ARG A 290 15.43 -24.92 -8.71
CA ARG A 290 16.86 -24.54 -8.78
C ARG A 290 17.11 -23.28 -9.60
N GLU A 291 16.26 -23.02 -10.58
CA GLU A 291 16.38 -21.89 -11.51
C GLU A 291 15.63 -20.64 -11.00
N ILE A 292 14.84 -20.76 -9.93
CA ILE A 292 14.00 -19.66 -9.43
C ILE A 292 14.75 -18.78 -8.43
N PRO A 293 14.76 -17.44 -8.63
CA PRO A 293 15.32 -16.51 -7.66
C PRO A 293 14.62 -16.62 -6.31
N ARG A 294 15.41 -16.53 -5.24
CA ARG A 294 14.89 -16.58 -3.87
C ARG A 294 14.54 -15.18 -3.39
N PRO A 295 13.47 -15.02 -2.60
CA PRO A 295 13.14 -13.74 -2.00
C PRO A 295 14.18 -13.35 -0.94
N GLY A 296 14.52 -12.07 -0.91
CA GLY A 296 15.31 -11.47 0.18
C GLY A 296 14.51 -11.36 1.48
N LEU A 297 13.16 -11.39 1.39
CA LEU A 297 12.24 -11.51 2.50
C LEU A 297 11.01 -12.33 2.12
N TYR A 298 10.73 -13.38 2.90
CA TYR A 298 9.51 -14.17 2.79
C TYR A 298 8.57 -13.81 3.94
N ILE A 299 7.40 -13.25 3.63
CA ILE A 299 6.39 -12.86 4.62
C ILE A 299 5.26 -13.89 4.59
N TYR A 300 5.00 -14.57 5.70
CA TYR A 300 3.86 -15.46 5.85
C TYR A 300 2.75 -14.78 6.66
N LEU A 301 1.61 -14.52 6.02
CA LEU A 301 0.39 -14.03 6.64
C LEU A 301 -0.38 -15.22 7.22
N TYR A 302 -0.23 -15.42 8.52
CA TYR A 302 -1.02 -16.37 9.28
C TYR A 302 -2.37 -15.77 9.62
N GLN A 303 -3.43 -16.55 9.38
CA GLN A 303 -4.78 -16.20 9.75
C GLN A 303 -5.55 -17.45 10.15
N ASP A 304 -6.36 -17.35 11.20
CA ASP A 304 -7.21 -18.45 11.65
C ASP A 304 -8.25 -18.87 10.60
N THR A 305 -8.64 -20.15 10.66
CA THR A 305 -9.55 -20.78 9.70
C THR A 305 -10.91 -20.07 9.63
N GLN A 306 -11.43 -19.62 10.78
CA GLN A 306 -12.73 -18.96 10.86
C GLN A 306 -12.75 -17.67 10.03
N ARG A 307 -11.72 -16.83 10.17
CA ARG A 307 -11.58 -15.60 9.40
C ARG A 307 -11.27 -15.86 7.93
N LEU A 308 -10.46 -16.86 7.60
CA LEU A 308 -10.21 -17.24 6.20
C LEU A 308 -11.54 -17.57 5.49
N LEU A 309 -12.40 -18.36 6.11
CA LEU A 309 -13.72 -18.70 5.57
C LEU A 309 -14.62 -17.46 5.40
N GLN A 310 -14.62 -16.52 6.35
CA GLN A 310 -15.35 -15.25 6.22
C GLN A 310 -14.88 -14.43 5.01
N HIS A 311 -13.56 -14.34 4.81
CA HIS A 311 -12.97 -13.62 3.68
C HIS A 311 -13.28 -14.29 2.33
N ILE A 312 -13.19 -15.63 2.27
CA ILE A 312 -13.52 -16.41 1.07
C ILE A 312 -15.00 -16.20 0.69
N LYS A 313 -15.91 -16.27 1.67
CA LYS A 313 -17.33 -16.00 1.45
C LYS A 313 -17.55 -14.58 0.93
N LYS A 314 -16.95 -13.57 1.56
CA LYS A 314 -17.04 -12.17 1.13
C LYS A 314 -16.50 -11.94 -0.28
N ARG A 315 -15.45 -12.66 -0.68
CA ARG A 315 -14.85 -12.59 -2.03
C ARG A 315 -15.76 -13.15 -3.12
N GLY A 316 -16.67 -14.07 -2.78
CA GLY A 316 -17.78 -14.47 -3.65
C GLY A 316 -17.41 -15.23 -4.92
N ARG A 317 -16.22 -15.85 -4.99
CA ARG A 317 -15.89 -16.73 -6.13
C ARG A 317 -16.73 -17.98 -6.05
N SER A 318 -17.50 -18.27 -7.10
CA SER A 318 -18.48 -19.35 -7.14
C SER A 318 -17.90 -20.72 -6.80
N TYR A 319 -16.66 -21.00 -7.23
CA TYR A 319 -15.98 -22.27 -7.02
C TYR A 319 -15.27 -22.39 -5.66
N GLU A 320 -15.23 -21.34 -4.83
CA GLU A 320 -14.56 -21.38 -3.51
C GLU A 320 -15.55 -21.43 -2.34
N GLN A 321 -16.87 -21.36 -2.59
CA GLN A 321 -17.87 -21.23 -1.52
C GLN A 321 -17.98 -22.45 -0.61
N ASP A 322 -17.64 -23.63 -1.14
CA ASP A 322 -17.75 -24.92 -0.46
C ASP A 322 -16.38 -25.43 0.04
N ILE A 323 -15.38 -24.55 0.22
CA ILE A 323 -14.08 -24.94 0.77
C ILE A 323 -14.23 -25.41 2.22
N ASP A 324 -13.72 -26.60 2.50
CA ASP A 324 -13.72 -27.21 3.83
C ASP A 324 -12.72 -26.52 4.77
N ALA A 325 -13.10 -26.39 6.05
CA ALA A 325 -12.23 -25.87 7.11
C ALA A 325 -10.98 -26.75 7.30
N ASP A 326 -11.12 -28.07 7.28
CA ASP A 326 -10.03 -29.04 7.46
C ASP A 326 -8.99 -28.91 6.34
N TYR A 327 -9.45 -28.57 5.13
CA TYR A 327 -8.55 -28.31 4.00
C TYR A 327 -7.68 -27.07 4.27
N LEU A 328 -8.28 -25.98 4.74
CA LEU A 328 -7.54 -24.77 5.10
C LEU A 328 -6.55 -25.02 6.26
N GLU A 329 -6.95 -25.81 7.25
CA GLU A 329 -6.07 -26.19 8.36
C GLU A 329 -4.86 -27.01 7.90
N LYS A 330 -5.06 -27.99 7.01
CA LYS A 330 -3.97 -28.77 6.40
C LYS A 330 -3.00 -27.87 5.64
N ILE A 331 -3.51 -26.89 4.89
CA ILE A 331 -2.67 -25.91 4.17
C ILE A 331 -1.89 -25.02 5.15
N ASN A 332 -2.53 -24.50 6.21
CA ASN A 332 -1.84 -23.73 7.25
C ASN A 332 -0.71 -24.54 7.89
N LYS A 333 -0.97 -25.81 8.25
CA LYS A 333 0.06 -26.71 8.75
C LYS A 333 1.20 -26.89 7.75
N GLY A 334 0.87 -27.06 6.47
CA GLY A 334 1.85 -27.17 5.38
C GLY A 334 2.78 -25.95 5.28
N TYR A 335 2.26 -24.73 5.38
CA TYR A 335 3.07 -23.51 5.43
C TYR A 335 3.99 -23.49 6.66
N LEU A 336 3.46 -23.76 7.85
CA LEU A 336 4.25 -23.74 9.09
C LEU A 336 5.37 -24.80 9.06
N ASP A 337 5.07 -26.00 8.55
CA ASP A 337 6.08 -27.05 8.40
C ASP A 337 7.15 -26.68 7.38
N PHE A 338 6.77 -26.05 6.26
CA PHE A 338 7.71 -25.52 5.29
C PHE A 338 8.62 -24.44 5.91
N ILE A 339 8.06 -23.46 6.61
CA ILE A 339 8.82 -22.37 7.23
C ILE A 339 9.84 -22.90 8.25
N LYS A 340 9.50 -23.94 9.02
CA LYS A 340 10.46 -24.60 9.93
C LYS A 340 11.68 -25.17 9.20
N THR A 341 11.51 -25.65 7.96
CA THR A 341 12.63 -26.18 7.15
C THR A 341 13.54 -25.10 6.57
N GLU A 342 13.09 -23.85 6.59
CA GLU A 342 13.80 -22.68 6.06
C GLU A 342 14.58 -21.92 7.14
N ALA A 343 14.91 -22.59 8.26
CA ALA A 343 15.65 -22.01 9.38
C ALA A 343 16.95 -21.33 8.90
N GLY A 344 17.12 -20.06 9.27
CA GLY A 344 18.26 -19.22 8.87
C GLY A 344 18.02 -18.31 7.66
N ARG A 345 16.82 -18.31 7.08
CA ARG A 345 16.42 -17.33 6.05
C ARG A 345 15.61 -16.17 6.65
N ASN A 346 15.52 -15.07 5.90
CA ASN A 346 14.68 -13.92 6.23
C ASN A 346 13.20 -14.27 6.03
N VAL A 347 12.65 -14.99 7.01
CA VAL A 347 11.23 -15.33 7.07
C VAL A 347 10.57 -14.54 8.19
N LEU A 348 9.46 -13.86 7.87
CA LEU A 348 8.64 -13.13 8.81
C LEU A 348 7.24 -13.74 8.87
N ILE A 349 6.87 -14.28 10.03
CA ILE A 349 5.51 -14.74 10.28
C ILE A 349 4.71 -13.58 10.90
N LEU A 350 3.60 -13.22 10.28
CA LEU A 350 2.68 -12.20 10.77
C LEU A 350 1.33 -12.84 11.08
N ASP A 351 0.95 -12.86 12.35
CA ASP A 351 -0.41 -13.19 12.73
C ASP A 351 -1.34 -11.99 12.52
N VAL A 352 -2.21 -12.09 11.52
CA VAL A 352 -3.21 -11.08 11.18
C VAL A 352 -4.63 -11.50 11.58
N SER A 353 -4.76 -12.52 12.45
CA SER A 353 -6.04 -13.02 12.98
C SER A 353 -6.76 -12.07 13.92
N GLY A 354 -6.12 -11.00 14.42
CA GLY A 354 -6.79 -9.85 15.06
C GLY A 354 -6.83 -8.61 14.16
N ARG A 355 -6.17 -8.71 13.00
CA ARG A 355 -5.82 -7.70 12.02
C ARG A 355 -6.96 -7.23 11.11
N ASP A 356 -7.17 -5.94 10.84
CA ASP A 356 -7.86 -5.52 9.60
C ASP A 356 -7.07 -4.44 8.85
N PHE A 357 -5.88 -4.78 8.34
CA PHE A 357 -5.02 -3.84 7.61
C PHE A 357 -5.61 -3.33 6.28
N VAL A 358 -6.77 -3.86 5.86
CA VAL A 358 -7.51 -3.37 4.70
C VAL A 358 -8.24 -2.08 5.07
N ASN A 359 -8.94 -2.07 6.21
CA ASN A 359 -9.74 -0.92 6.64
C ASN A 359 -9.13 -0.11 7.80
N SER A 360 -8.12 -0.66 8.49
CA SER A 360 -7.41 -0.04 9.62
C SER A 360 -6.01 0.37 9.19
N GLN A 361 -5.78 1.68 9.11
CA GLN A 361 -4.46 2.23 8.81
C GLN A 361 -3.43 1.82 9.87
N ALA A 362 -3.82 1.82 11.15
CA ALA A 362 -2.94 1.44 12.25
C ALA A 362 -2.45 -0.01 12.13
N ASP A 363 -3.30 -0.93 11.68
CA ASP A 363 -2.91 -2.33 11.45
C ASP A 363 -1.97 -2.48 10.25
N TYR A 364 -2.16 -1.68 9.21
CA TYR A 364 -1.25 -1.65 8.07
C TYR A 364 0.13 -1.12 8.48
N ILE A 365 0.18 -0.01 9.23
CA ILE A 365 1.43 0.51 9.78
C ILE A 365 2.09 -0.49 10.73
N TRP A 366 1.31 -1.23 11.53
CA TRP A 366 1.85 -2.30 12.36
C TRP A 366 2.57 -3.36 11.51
N ILE A 367 1.96 -3.82 10.40
CA ILE A 367 2.60 -4.77 9.48
C ILE A 367 3.93 -4.21 8.95
N LEU A 368 3.91 -2.98 8.44
CA LEU A 368 5.12 -2.32 7.91
C LEU A 368 6.22 -2.21 8.98
N SER A 369 5.84 -1.91 10.22
CA SER A 369 6.79 -1.86 11.35
C SER A 369 7.42 -3.22 11.66
N GLN A 370 6.70 -4.33 11.47
CA GLN A 370 7.27 -5.66 11.66
C GLN A 370 8.24 -6.00 10.51
N VAL A 371 7.87 -5.66 9.28
CA VAL A 371 8.73 -5.83 8.10
C VAL A 371 10.05 -5.07 8.27
N ALA A 372 9.99 -3.84 8.78
CA ALA A 372 11.18 -3.01 8.97
C ALA A 372 12.16 -3.55 10.03
N LYS A 373 11.66 -4.31 11.03
CA LYS A 373 12.47 -4.92 12.11
C LYS A 373 13.28 -6.12 11.65
N VAL A 374 12.92 -6.74 10.53
CA VAL A 374 13.70 -7.86 9.98
C VAL A 374 15.07 -7.30 9.55
N LYS A 375 16.14 -7.94 10.03
CA LYS A 375 17.50 -7.59 9.60
C LYS A 375 17.61 -7.88 8.10
N GLY A 376 18.17 -6.93 7.35
CA GLY A 376 18.44 -7.16 5.92
C GLY A 376 19.41 -8.35 5.74
N PRO A 377 19.46 -8.95 4.55
CA PRO A 377 20.61 -9.80 4.22
C PRO A 377 21.88 -8.97 4.38
N ASP A 378 22.88 -9.49 5.10
CA ASP A 378 24.21 -8.90 5.24
C ASP A 378 24.93 -8.81 3.88
#